data_AF-A0A3L6L266-F1
#
_entry.id   AF-A0A3L6L266-F1
#
_cell.length_a   1.000
_cell.length_b   1.000
_cell.length_c   1.000
_cell.angle_alpha   90.00
_cell.angle_beta   90.00
_cell.angle_gamma   90.00
#
_symmetry.space_group_name_H-M   'P 1'
#
loop_
_entity.id
_entity.type
_entity.pdbx_description
1 polymer ?
#
loop_
_entity_poly.entity_id
_entity_poly.type
_entity_poly.pdbx_seq_one_letter_code
_entity_poly.pdbx_strand_id
1 'polypeptide(L)'
;MYSDSESIISRFDDFTSDEDPEMDDFDRMLDEQVEHQEDSLYTLRLSYLRLFEDEDGPLRSAFPDLYVPSKEILLDLSNVLSCEGDCEEDGENVEYEEEDIDWEAAVKDHEAFDKHGEEGGDDGDAEENHDVRLQPENGCAETTLRTVGKPSPATKFMDKHRGNSLLVEVGLTVSRSELRERHVAQYPDIDFVVGYIQREPTGWALLMTEDPNTVEGIKSYYPSYRLATESDYVMFFRSTHPKKTGFVTIPNPPQRQQKKGRRQYIRQMQSSAALSAHIEAMGGMQNAIFVFLDVEAAVVQKNSVPLPLEIALVPSGGDHSFQPFHCFLHPGVIENSQVALGLSCGAIPSSHHIPLNNVTFLRRDYTKVAEEISQFLSCERVVLINKGSLMDVQALRWVFGAARIAESSNMPIPKLEDIACFDIQALKKLLAQGEWQETKGDAAEAHGEFCWYHAGMQEGLRREIVGYTESHCALKDAQVIHDVVQRYL
;
A
#
# COMPACT_ATOMS: atom_id res chain seq x y z
N MET A 1 -2.62 -29.19 59.05
CA MET A 1 -1.30 -29.72 58.69
C MET A 1 -1.27 -29.78 57.18
N TYR A 2 -0.46 -28.90 56.58
CA TYR A 2 -0.14 -28.87 55.16
C TYR A 2 0.97 -29.90 54.83
N SER A 3 1.25 -30.07 53.53
CA SER A 3 2.31 -30.86 52.86
C SER A 3 2.00 -32.34 52.60
N ASP A 4 2.13 -32.91 51.40
CA ASP A 4 2.79 -32.46 50.16
C ASP A 4 1.98 -32.93 48.94
N SER A 5 1.69 -32.00 48.02
CA SER A 5 1.32 -32.31 46.63
C SER A 5 2.52 -31.86 45.81
N GLU A 6 3.39 -32.80 45.47
CA GLU A 6 4.54 -32.54 44.61
C GLU A 6 4.04 -31.96 43.28
N SER A 7 4.54 -30.77 42.99
CA SER A 7 4.35 -30.04 41.75
C SER A 7 4.85 -30.87 40.57
N ILE A 8 3.93 -31.33 39.74
CA ILE A 8 4.23 -31.83 38.39
C ILE A 8 4.50 -30.59 37.52
N ILE A 9 5.64 -29.93 37.75
CA ILE A 9 6.20 -28.90 36.89
C ILE A 9 7.57 -29.44 36.48
N SER A 10 7.59 -30.20 35.40
CA SER A 10 8.80 -30.63 34.71
C SER A 10 8.42 -31.17 33.34
N ARG A 11 9.03 -30.58 32.30
CA ARG A 11 9.11 -30.99 30.88
C ARG A 11 8.26 -30.21 29.89
N PHE A 12 8.71 -28.98 29.61
CA PHE A 12 8.70 -28.45 28.25
C PHE A 12 10.10 -28.27 27.64
N ASP A 13 11.18 -28.47 28.42
CA ASP A 13 12.56 -28.56 27.90
C ASP A 13 12.81 -29.79 26.98
N ASP A 14 11.87 -30.75 26.89
CA ASP A 14 12.02 -31.96 26.08
C ASP A 14 11.54 -31.79 24.61
N PHE A 15 11.13 -30.58 24.19
CA PHE A 15 10.67 -30.34 22.80
C PHE A 15 11.71 -29.68 21.87
N THR A 16 12.87 -29.26 22.40
CA THR A 16 13.89 -28.51 21.65
C THR A 16 15.18 -29.31 21.38
N SER A 17 15.26 -30.59 21.76
CA SER A 17 16.57 -31.28 21.82
C SER A 17 17.13 -31.84 20.51
N ASP A 18 16.50 -31.58 19.35
CA ASP A 18 16.98 -32.04 18.03
C ASP A 18 16.74 -30.97 16.94
N GLU A 19 16.62 -29.69 17.32
CA GLU A 19 16.43 -28.61 16.35
C GLU A 19 17.75 -27.95 15.95
N ASP A 20 17.93 -27.79 14.65
CA ASP A 20 19.01 -27.03 14.04
C ASP A 20 18.90 -25.57 14.52
N PRO A 21 19.89 -25.01 15.25
CA PRO A 21 19.77 -23.69 15.87
C PRO A 21 19.49 -22.56 14.87
N GLU A 22 19.86 -22.74 13.59
CA GLU A 22 19.52 -21.81 12.50
C GLU A 22 18.00 -21.78 12.16
N MET A 23 17.25 -22.85 12.49
CA MET A 23 15.79 -22.89 12.26
C MET A 23 14.98 -22.22 13.38
N ASP A 24 15.49 -22.21 14.62
CA ASP A 24 14.83 -21.55 15.75
C ASP A 24 14.92 -20.02 15.62
N ASP A 25 16.07 -19.51 15.14
CA ASP A 25 16.24 -18.09 14.82
C ASP A 25 15.35 -17.64 13.64
N PHE A 26 15.18 -18.45 12.59
CA PHE A 26 14.30 -18.09 11.46
C PHE A 26 12.81 -18.08 11.83
N ASP A 27 12.36 -19.06 12.62
CA ASP A 27 10.98 -19.10 13.11
C ASP A 27 10.71 -17.94 14.08
N ARG A 28 11.68 -17.59 14.94
CA ARG A 28 11.61 -16.39 15.78
C ARG A 28 11.56 -15.11 14.93
N MET A 29 12.41 -14.98 13.90
CA MET A 29 12.40 -13.83 13.00
C MET A 29 11.09 -13.69 12.21
N LEU A 30 10.50 -14.81 11.76
CA LEU A 30 9.23 -14.79 11.04
C LEU A 30 8.08 -14.42 11.98
N ASP A 31 8.07 -14.96 13.20
CA ASP A 31 7.09 -14.60 14.23
C ASP A 31 7.21 -13.13 14.64
N GLU A 32 8.44 -12.62 14.83
CA GLU A 32 8.71 -11.20 15.08
C GLU A 32 8.26 -10.31 13.91
N GLN A 33 8.49 -10.75 12.67
CA GLN A 33 8.07 -10.00 11.49
C GLN A 33 6.55 -9.95 11.35
N VAL A 34 5.85 -11.05 11.69
CA VAL A 34 4.39 -11.12 11.69
C VAL A 34 3.80 -10.28 12.82
N GLU A 35 4.34 -10.38 14.03
CA GLU A 35 3.95 -9.55 15.17
C GLU A 35 4.13 -8.06 14.86
N HIS A 36 5.26 -7.68 14.26
CA HIS A 36 5.49 -6.32 13.80
C HIS A 36 4.48 -5.85 12.75
N GLN A 37 4.07 -6.73 11.82
CA GLN A 37 3.04 -6.42 10.82
C GLN A 37 1.65 -6.25 11.46
N GLU A 38 1.28 -7.10 12.42
CA GLU A 38 0.03 -7.00 13.16
C GLU A 38 -0.04 -5.71 13.98
N ASP A 39 1.02 -5.39 14.73
CA ASP A 39 1.10 -4.17 15.54
C ASP A 39 1.10 -2.92 14.68
N SER A 40 1.79 -2.95 13.54
CA SER A 40 1.75 -1.87 12.55
C SER A 40 0.33 -1.64 12.03
N LEU A 41 -0.36 -2.71 11.60
CA LEU A 41 -1.72 -2.62 11.08
C LEU A 41 -2.71 -2.17 12.16
N TYR A 42 -2.57 -2.66 13.39
CA TYR A 42 -3.37 -2.24 14.54
C TYR A 42 -3.21 -0.75 14.81
N THR A 43 -1.95 -0.28 14.85
CA THR A 43 -1.63 1.15 15.05
C THR A 43 -2.24 2.01 13.95
N LEU A 44 -2.12 1.58 12.69
CA LEU A 44 -2.73 2.27 11.55
C LEU A 44 -4.26 2.34 11.64
N ARG A 45 -4.92 1.25 12.04
CA ARG A 45 -6.37 1.24 12.25
C ARG A 45 -6.80 2.15 13.40
N LEU A 46 -6.04 2.17 14.49
CA LEU A 46 -6.33 3.05 15.62
C LEU A 46 -6.17 4.53 15.22
N SER A 47 -5.12 4.86 14.48
CA SER A 47 -4.93 6.20 13.90
C SER A 47 -6.07 6.56 12.95
N TYR A 48 -6.48 5.65 12.07
CA TYR A 48 -7.61 5.88 11.17
C TYR A 48 -8.90 6.18 11.92
N LEU A 49 -9.21 5.38 12.95
CA LEU A 49 -10.36 5.60 13.81
C LEU A 49 -10.31 6.99 14.47
N ARG A 50 -9.16 7.37 15.04
CA ARG A 50 -8.99 8.69 15.69
C ARG A 50 -9.14 9.86 14.71
N LEU A 51 -8.58 9.73 13.51
CA LEU A 51 -8.60 10.81 12.52
C LEU A 51 -9.97 10.98 11.86
N PHE A 52 -10.67 9.89 11.58
CA PHE A 52 -11.82 9.88 10.69
C PHE A 52 -13.15 9.41 11.32
N GLU A 53 -13.12 8.55 12.34
CA GLU A 53 -14.35 7.93 12.85
C GLU A 53 -14.77 8.45 14.23
N ASP A 54 -13.81 8.85 15.05
CA ASP A 54 -14.04 9.33 16.42
C ASP A 54 -14.84 10.65 16.43
N GLU A 55 -15.76 10.79 17.37
CA GLU A 55 -16.70 11.92 17.46
C GLU A 55 -15.98 13.25 17.58
N ASP A 56 -14.91 13.27 18.38
CA ASP A 56 -14.06 14.42 18.61
C ASP A 56 -12.88 14.49 17.63
N GLY A 57 -12.81 13.55 16.68
CA GLY A 57 -11.73 13.45 15.70
C GLY A 57 -11.72 14.60 14.68
N PRO A 58 -10.58 14.85 14.00
CA PRO A 58 -10.42 15.89 12.98
C PRO A 58 -11.52 15.94 11.93
N LEU A 59 -11.86 14.79 11.32
CA LEU A 59 -12.87 14.74 10.26
C LEU A 59 -14.24 15.16 10.76
N ARG A 60 -14.69 14.59 11.87
CA ARG A 60 -16.04 14.82 12.40
C ARG A 60 -16.18 16.20 13.04
N SER A 61 -15.08 16.77 13.52
CA SER A 61 -15.01 18.16 13.95
C SER A 61 -15.10 19.15 12.78
N ALA A 62 -14.37 18.92 11.69
CA ALA A 62 -14.35 19.83 10.54
C ALA A 62 -15.58 19.68 9.64
N PHE A 63 -16.09 18.44 9.50
CA PHE A 63 -17.15 18.07 8.55
C PHE A 63 -18.20 17.14 9.18
N PRO A 64 -18.91 17.59 10.24
CA PRO A 64 -19.85 16.73 10.98
C PRO A 64 -20.97 16.18 10.08
N ASP A 65 -21.44 16.98 9.12
CA ASP A 65 -22.53 16.61 8.22
C ASP A 65 -22.10 15.67 7.09
N LEU A 66 -20.79 15.51 6.85
CA LEU A 66 -20.28 14.67 5.78
C LEU A 66 -19.97 13.24 6.23
N TYR A 67 -19.83 13.00 7.53
CA TYR A 67 -19.60 11.67 8.11
C TYR A 67 -20.89 10.86 8.14
N VAL A 68 -20.85 9.65 7.60
CA VAL A 68 -21.98 8.71 7.61
C VAL A 68 -21.46 7.33 7.96
N PRO A 69 -21.88 6.73 9.10
CA PRO A 69 -21.56 5.35 9.41
C PRO A 69 -22.19 4.43 8.37
N SER A 70 -21.40 3.94 7.40
CA SER A 70 -21.91 3.12 6.30
C SER A 70 -21.53 1.65 6.50
N LYS A 71 -22.50 0.77 6.28
CA LYS A 71 -22.33 -0.69 6.13
C LYS A 71 -22.69 -1.10 4.70
N GLU A 72 -22.22 -0.34 3.72
CA GLU A 72 -22.52 -0.63 2.32
C GLU A 72 -21.54 -1.66 1.74
N ILE A 73 -22.07 -2.52 0.87
CA ILE A 73 -21.30 -3.52 0.15
C ILE A 73 -20.51 -2.79 -0.94
N LEU A 74 -19.19 -2.90 -0.87
CA LEU A 74 -18.27 -2.32 -1.83
C LEU A 74 -17.98 -3.33 -2.95
N LEU A 75 -17.85 -2.82 -4.18
CA LEU A 75 -17.35 -3.60 -5.31
C LEU A 75 -15.82 -3.61 -5.28
N ASP A 76 -15.23 -4.75 -5.62
CA ASP A 76 -13.80 -4.81 -5.92
C ASP A 76 -13.52 -4.18 -7.28
N LEU A 77 -12.73 -3.12 -7.24
CA LEU A 77 -12.36 -2.31 -8.39
C LEU A 77 -10.83 -2.34 -8.68
N SER A 78 -10.09 -3.21 -7.99
CA SER A 78 -8.64 -3.40 -8.18
C SER A 78 -8.26 -3.83 -9.60
N ASN A 79 -9.10 -4.67 -10.23
CA ASN A 79 -8.84 -5.29 -11.53
C ASN A 79 -9.67 -4.68 -12.67
N VAL A 80 -10.11 -3.43 -12.50
CA VAL A 80 -10.97 -2.71 -13.45
C VAL A 80 -10.33 -2.54 -14.83
N LEU A 81 -9.03 -2.29 -14.84
CA LEU A 81 -8.19 -2.35 -16.01
C LEU A 81 -7.46 -3.68 -15.96
N SER A 82 -7.59 -4.51 -17.00
CA SER A 82 -6.66 -5.63 -17.18
C SER A 82 -5.26 -5.04 -17.25
N CYS A 83 -4.40 -5.28 -16.25
CA CYS A 83 -3.07 -4.66 -16.16
C CYS A 83 -2.33 -4.73 -17.50
N GLU A 84 -2.32 -3.62 -18.24
CA GLU A 84 -1.51 -3.44 -19.44
C GLU A 84 -0.09 -3.02 -19.00
N GLY A 85 0.53 -3.86 -18.16
CA GLY A 85 1.89 -3.69 -17.67
C GLY A 85 2.07 -2.66 -16.56
N ASP A 86 3.10 -2.95 -15.75
CA ASP A 86 3.85 -2.19 -14.76
C ASP A 86 3.43 -0.70 -14.61
N CYS A 87 3.23 -0.17 -13.40
CA CYS A 87 2.88 1.25 -13.14
C CYS A 87 4.04 2.02 -12.48
N GLU A 88 5.00 1.31 -11.92
CA GLU A 88 6.27 1.83 -11.41
C GLU A 88 7.38 0.89 -11.91
N GLU A 89 8.30 1.40 -12.73
CA GLU A 89 9.57 0.71 -12.93
C GLU A 89 10.52 1.23 -11.84
N ASP A 90 11.26 0.32 -11.21
CA ASP A 90 12.41 0.67 -10.38
C ASP A 90 13.27 1.69 -11.12
N GLY A 91 13.96 2.54 -10.37
CA GLY A 91 15.11 3.25 -10.91
C GLY A 91 16.11 2.25 -11.52
N GLU A 92 15.97 1.97 -12.81
CA GLU A 92 17.06 1.44 -13.61
C GLU A 92 18.06 2.59 -13.72
N ASN A 93 19.10 2.55 -12.89
CA ASN A 93 20.42 3.13 -13.10
C ASN A 93 20.47 4.14 -14.25
N VAL A 94 19.99 5.36 -13.98
CA VAL A 94 20.63 6.51 -14.60
C VAL A 94 21.98 6.55 -13.90
N GLU A 95 23.06 6.27 -14.62
CA GLU A 95 24.39 6.73 -14.25
C GLU A 95 24.28 8.26 -14.10
N TYR A 96 23.90 8.70 -12.90
CA TYR A 96 24.25 10.00 -12.42
C TYR A 96 25.74 9.88 -12.11
N GLU A 97 26.57 10.62 -12.84
CA GLU A 97 27.93 10.89 -12.37
C GLU A 97 27.81 11.36 -10.92
N GLU A 98 28.42 10.59 -10.01
CA GLU A 98 28.42 10.79 -8.57
C GLU A 98 28.86 12.22 -8.24
N GLU A 99 27.93 13.10 -7.90
CA GLU A 99 28.19 14.13 -6.90
C GLU A 99 27.65 13.58 -5.58
N ASP A 100 28.59 13.12 -4.76
CA ASP A 100 28.39 12.60 -3.40
C ASP A 100 27.49 13.55 -2.58
N ILE A 101 26.22 13.20 -2.47
CA ILE A 101 25.37 13.74 -1.40
C ILE A 101 25.67 12.89 -0.17
N ASP A 102 26.48 13.45 0.72
CA ASP A 102 26.78 12.92 2.05
C ASP A 102 25.50 12.89 2.90
N TRP A 103 24.79 11.77 2.82
CA TRP A 103 23.58 11.48 3.60
C TRP A 103 23.85 11.38 5.12
N GLU A 104 25.12 11.31 5.57
CA GLU A 104 25.46 11.34 7.00
C GLU A 104 25.48 12.76 7.58
N ALA A 105 25.45 13.81 6.76
CA ALA A 105 25.37 15.20 7.21
C ALA A 105 23.92 15.66 7.51
N ALA A 106 22.90 15.00 6.93
CA ALA A 106 21.49 15.38 7.10
C ALA A 106 20.80 14.76 8.32
N VAL A 107 21.43 13.77 8.95
CA VAL A 107 20.87 13.04 10.12
C VAL A 107 21.45 13.56 11.45
N LYS A 108 22.49 14.41 11.43
CA LYS A 108 23.17 14.91 12.64
C LYS A 108 22.54 16.13 13.32
N ASP A 109 21.46 16.68 12.79
CA ASP A 109 20.81 17.89 13.36
C ASP A 109 19.59 17.59 14.26
N HIS A 110 19.26 16.31 14.52
CA HIS A 110 18.20 15.93 15.46
C HIS A 110 18.67 15.15 16.72
N GLU A 111 19.96 14.88 16.86
CA GLU A 111 20.52 14.23 18.05
C GLU A 111 21.46 15.17 18.82
N ALA A 112 20.87 16.21 19.40
CA ALA A 112 21.53 17.04 20.40
C ALA A 112 20.67 17.18 21.66
N PHE A 113 20.13 16.06 22.18
CA PHE A 113 19.60 16.00 23.54
C PHE A 113 19.49 14.54 24.04
N ASP A 114 20.62 13.88 24.28
CA ASP A 114 21.01 13.41 25.62
C ASP A 114 22.28 12.55 25.57
N LYS A 115 23.02 12.59 26.66
CA LYS A 115 24.45 12.31 26.76
C LYS A 115 24.74 10.98 27.45
N HIS A 116 25.79 10.30 26.95
CA HIS A 116 26.82 9.52 27.66
C HIS A 116 26.74 7.99 27.85
N GLY A 117 27.86 7.35 27.48
CA GLY A 117 28.37 6.02 27.88
C GLY A 117 28.88 5.23 26.67
N GLU A 118 30.15 5.39 26.23
CA GLU A 118 31.30 4.45 26.46
C GLU A 118 30.99 2.99 26.02
N GLU A 119 31.76 2.20 25.26
CA GLU A 119 33.10 2.20 24.63
C GLU A 119 33.22 0.88 23.79
N GLY A 120 34.06 0.85 22.74
CA GLY A 120 34.69 -0.36 22.14
C GLY A 120 33.92 -1.07 21.01
N GLY A 121 34.38 -1.14 19.75
CA GLY A 121 35.55 -1.88 19.20
C GLY A 121 35.05 -3.21 18.61
N ASP A 122 35.53 -3.86 17.55
CA ASP A 122 36.64 -3.72 16.60
C ASP A 122 36.42 -4.84 15.54
N ASP A 123 36.76 -4.55 14.27
CA ASP A 123 37.17 -5.43 13.15
C ASP A 123 36.45 -6.74 12.73
N GLY A 124 36.28 -6.89 11.39
CA GLY A 124 36.78 -8.09 10.70
C GLY A 124 35.89 -8.76 9.64
N ASP A 125 36.24 -8.55 8.37
CA ASP A 125 35.75 -9.20 7.15
C ASP A 125 35.88 -10.75 7.11
N ALA A 126 35.06 -11.43 6.29
CA ALA A 126 35.50 -12.15 5.08
C ALA A 126 34.55 -13.28 4.61
N GLU A 127 34.43 -13.36 3.28
CA GLU A 127 33.70 -14.31 2.45
C GLU A 127 34.10 -15.79 2.65
N GLU A 128 33.20 -16.73 2.31
CA GLU A 128 33.58 -17.84 1.42
C GLU A 128 32.38 -18.55 0.75
N ASN A 129 32.49 -18.71 -0.57
CA ASN A 129 31.65 -19.52 -1.45
C ASN A 129 31.87 -21.01 -1.20
N HIS A 130 30.85 -21.87 -1.39
CA HIS A 130 31.02 -23.11 -2.19
C HIS A 130 29.70 -23.78 -2.61
N ASP A 131 29.68 -24.12 -3.90
CA ASP A 131 28.66 -24.79 -4.70
C ASP A 131 28.86 -26.32 -4.67
N VAL A 132 27.83 -27.14 -4.39
CA VAL A 132 27.76 -28.54 -4.86
C VAL A 132 26.32 -28.98 -5.13
N ARG A 133 26.10 -29.36 -6.39
CA ARG A 133 24.90 -29.94 -6.99
C ARG A 133 24.97 -31.47 -6.98
N LEU A 134 23.95 -32.16 -6.49
CA LEU A 134 23.64 -33.55 -6.90
C LEU A 134 22.12 -33.76 -7.01
N GLN A 135 21.71 -34.34 -8.14
CA GLN A 135 20.34 -34.68 -8.53
C GLN A 135 20.05 -36.19 -8.33
N PRO A 136 18.78 -36.62 -8.43
CA PRO A 136 18.17 -37.61 -7.55
C PRO A 136 18.05 -39.02 -8.15
N GLU A 137 17.72 -40.00 -7.30
CA GLU A 137 17.20 -41.30 -7.74
C GLU A 137 15.80 -41.58 -7.18
N ASN A 138 15.03 -42.27 -8.02
CA ASN A 138 13.58 -42.46 -8.04
C ASN A 138 12.97 -43.28 -6.89
N GLY A 139 11.72 -42.98 -6.54
CA GLY A 139 10.84 -43.86 -5.77
C GLY A 139 9.35 -43.48 -5.89
N CYS A 140 8.55 -44.45 -6.33
CA CYS A 140 7.14 -44.46 -6.70
C CYS A 140 6.12 -43.79 -5.75
N ALA A 141 4.97 -43.40 -6.34
CA ALA A 141 3.91 -42.55 -5.82
C ALA A 141 2.95 -43.19 -4.80
N GLU A 142 2.44 -42.36 -3.88
CA GLU A 142 1.10 -42.54 -3.29
C GLU A 142 0.42 -41.16 -3.14
N THR A 143 -0.83 -41.08 -3.61
CA THR A 143 -1.60 -39.87 -3.84
C THR A 143 -2.38 -39.49 -2.58
N THR A 144 -1.91 -38.46 -1.88
CA THR A 144 -2.75 -37.52 -1.11
C THR A 144 -2.11 -36.15 -1.28
N LEU A 145 -2.92 -35.10 -1.37
CA LEU A 145 -2.51 -33.70 -1.38
C LEU A 145 -1.77 -33.34 -0.07
N ARG A 146 -0.56 -33.84 0.10
CA ARG A 146 0.45 -33.29 0.99
C ARG A 146 1.15 -32.20 0.19
N THR A 147 0.61 -30.99 0.22
CA THR A 147 1.46 -29.81 0.11
C THR A 147 2.54 -29.98 1.17
N VAL A 148 3.78 -30.19 0.70
CA VAL A 148 4.96 -30.51 1.53
C VAL A 148 5.37 -29.24 2.28
N GLY A 149 4.60 -28.86 3.29
CA GLY A 149 5.01 -27.89 4.31
C GLY A 149 5.79 -28.61 5.41
N LYS A 150 6.83 -27.96 5.96
CA LYS A 150 7.49 -28.46 7.17
C LYS A 150 6.53 -28.32 8.36
N PRO A 151 6.48 -29.28 9.31
CA PRO A 151 5.64 -29.16 10.51
C PRO A 151 6.07 -27.94 11.36
N SER A 152 5.12 -27.05 11.68
CA SER A 152 5.25 -26.02 12.71
C SER A 152 5.00 -26.59 14.11
N PRO A 153 5.40 -25.88 15.20
CA PRO A 153 5.03 -26.25 16.57
C PRO A 153 3.53 -26.50 16.75
N ALA A 154 2.68 -25.68 16.10
CA ALA A 154 1.22 -25.87 16.09
C ALA A 154 0.80 -27.19 15.43
N THR A 155 1.33 -27.51 14.24
CA THR A 155 1.01 -28.79 13.59
C THR A 155 1.58 -30.00 14.33
N LYS A 156 2.76 -29.87 14.96
CA LYS A 156 3.34 -30.91 15.82
C LYS A 156 2.46 -31.14 17.05
N PHE A 157 1.96 -30.07 17.67
CA PHE A 157 1.01 -30.14 18.78
C PHE A 157 -0.31 -30.79 18.34
N MET A 158 -0.87 -30.39 17.20
CA MET A 158 -2.05 -31.02 16.61
C MET A 158 -1.86 -32.51 16.31
N ASP A 159 -0.67 -32.89 15.82
CA ASP A 159 -0.33 -34.29 15.55
C ASP A 159 -0.18 -35.12 16.82
N LYS A 160 0.40 -34.56 17.88
CA LYS A 160 0.54 -35.22 19.18
C LYS A 160 -0.80 -35.34 19.91
N HIS A 161 -1.71 -34.38 19.69
CA HIS A 161 -2.94 -34.20 20.46
C HIS A 161 -4.19 -34.21 19.57
N ARG A 162 -4.21 -35.13 18.59
CA ARG A 162 -5.29 -35.26 17.60
C ARG A 162 -6.65 -35.38 18.27
N GLY A 163 -7.57 -34.49 17.89
CA GLY A 163 -8.93 -34.45 18.41
C GLY A 163 -9.11 -33.74 19.74
N ASN A 164 -8.01 -33.29 20.39
CA ASN A 164 -8.06 -32.52 21.64
C ASN A 164 -7.53 -31.08 21.49
N SER A 165 -6.92 -30.76 20.35
CA SER A 165 -6.46 -29.40 20.02
C SER A 165 -7.63 -28.43 19.92
N LEU A 166 -7.65 -27.42 20.79
CA LEU A 166 -8.70 -26.42 20.83
C LEU A 166 -8.35 -25.22 19.93
N LEU A 167 -9.27 -24.86 19.05
CA LEU A 167 -9.26 -23.61 18.30
C LEU A 167 -10.25 -22.63 18.92
N VAL A 168 -9.83 -21.38 19.07
CA VAL A 168 -10.67 -20.27 19.50
C VAL A 168 -10.79 -19.24 18.39
N GLU A 169 -11.99 -18.69 18.21
CA GLU A 169 -12.22 -17.60 17.28
C GLU A 169 -11.52 -16.33 17.81
N VAL A 170 -10.75 -15.68 16.94
CA VAL A 170 -10.04 -14.42 17.24
C VAL A 170 -10.43 -13.37 16.20
N GLY A 171 -10.79 -12.18 16.67
CA GLY A 171 -11.12 -11.07 15.78
C GLY A 171 -9.87 -10.58 15.04
N LEU A 172 -10.04 -10.23 13.75
CA LEU A 172 -8.95 -9.72 12.89
C LEU A 172 -8.42 -8.33 13.31
N THR A 173 -8.94 -7.77 14.39
CA THR A 173 -8.54 -6.49 14.98
C THR A 173 -7.76 -6.66 16.28
N VAL A 174 -7.61 -7.89 16.79
CA VAL A 174 -6.93 -8.19 18.05
C VAL A 174 -5.56 -8.77 17.70
N SER A 175 -4.48 -8.13 18.13
CA SER A 175 -3.12 -8.64 17.85
C SER A 175 -2.81 -9.88 18.70
N ARG A 176 -1.84 -10.69 18.26
CA ARG A 176 -1.33 -11.83 19.03
C ARG A 176 -0.85 -11.40 20.43
N SER A 177 -0.23 -10.23 20.54
CA SER A 177 0.31 -9.69 21.79
C SER A 177 -0.80 -9.27 22.75
N GLU A 178 -1.88 -8.65 22.24
CA GLU A 178 -3.06 -8.32 23.06
C GLU A 178 -3.79 -9.59 23.53
N LEU A 179 -3.90 -10.61 22.66
CA LEU A 179 -4.43 -11.92 23.03
C LEU A 179 -3.58 -12.57 24.14
N ARG A 180 -2.25 -12.52 24.01
CA ARG A 180 -1.31 -13.02 25.02
C ARG A 180 -1.43 -12.23 26.32
N GLU A 181 -1.48 -10.91 26.28
CA GLU A 181 -1.59 -10.06 27.48
C GLU A 181 -2.89 -10.35 28.25
N ARG A 182 -4.03 -10.41 27.54
CA ARG A 182 -5.33 -10.79 28.13
C ARG A 182 -5.28 -12.15 28.81
N HIS A 183 -4.53 -13.10 28.24
CA HIS A 183 -4.41 -14.45 28.77
C HIS A 183 -3.40 -14.58 29.88
N VAL A 184 -2.20 -13.98 29.77
CA VAL A 184 -1.16 -14.04 30.80
C VAL A 184 -1.69 -13.50 32.13
N ALA A 185 -2.58 -12.52 32.10
CA ALA A 185 -3.22 -11.99 33.31
C ALA A 185 -4.05 -13.03 34.09
N GLN A 186 -4.63 -14.03 33.41
CA GLN A 186 -5.56 -15.01 34.00
C GLN A 186 -4.99 -16.44 34.02
N TYR A 187 -4.14 -16.76 33.05
CA TYR A 187 -3.49 -18.03 32.82
C TYR A 187 -2.05 -17.80 32.34
N PRO A 188 -1.11 -17.49 33.25
CA PRO A 188 0.30 -17.38 32.89
C PRO A 188 0.77 -18.71 32.28
N ASP A 189 1.72 -18.63 31.35
CA ASP A 189 2.37 -19.78 30.68
C ASP A 189 1.57 -20.47 29.54
N ILE A 190 0.56 -19.80 28.99
CA ILE A 190 -0.21 -20.32 27.84
C ILE A 190 0.10 -19.56 26.57
N ASP A 191 0.51 -20.31 25.53
CA ASP A 191 0.68 -19.78 24.19
C ASP A 191 -0.54 -20.00 23.28
N PHE A 192 -0.76 -19.01 22.43
CA PHE A 192 -1.69 -19.05 21.31
C PHE A 192 -0.93 -18.92 20.00
N VAL A 193 -1.24 -19.81 19.05
CA VAL A 193 -0.71 -19.75 17.69
C VAL A 193 -1.84 -19.38 16.75
N VAL A 194 -1.78 -18.18 16.16
CA VAL A 194 -2.77 -17.73 15.17
C VAL A 194 -2.58 -18.51 13.87
N GLY A 195 -3.68 -18.93 13.25
CA GLY A 195 -3.69 -19.67 11.99
C GLY A 195 -3.70 -18.74 10.78
N TYR A 196 -2.91 -19.09 9.76
CA TYR A 196 -2.72 -18.33 8.53
C TYR A 196 -2.88 -19.21 7.30
N ILE A 197 -3.53 -18.67 6.27
CA ILE A 197 -3.47 -19.26 4.93
C ILE A 197 -2.67 -18.31 4.05
N GLN A 198 -1.54 -18.80 3.54
CA GLN A 198 -0.52 -17.99 2.86
C GLN A 198 0.10 -16.94 3.80
N ARG A 199 -0.46 -15.74 3.86
CA ARG A 199 -0.05 -14.61 4.72
C ARG A 199 -1.24 -13.96 5.43
N GLU A 200 -2.46 -14.41 5.19
CA GLU A 200 -3.65 -13.80 5.76
C GLU A 200 -4.08 -14.56 7.02
N PRO A 201 -4.37 -13.84 8.13
CA PRO A 201 -4.89 -14.45 9.34
C PRO A 201 -6.30 -14.99 9.08
N THR A 202 -6.56 -16.20 9.57
CA THR A 202 -7.81 -16.92 9.32
C THR A 202 -8.92 -16.60 10.32
N GLY A 203 -8.62 -15.80 11.35
CA GLY A 203 -9.53 -15.53 12.47
C GLY A 203 -9.63 -16.68 13.47
N TRP A 204 -8.70 -17.63 13.43
CA TRP A 204 -8.62 -18.75 14.38
C TRP A 204 -7.25 -18.81 15.03
N ALA A 205 -7.21 -19.10 16.33
CA ALA A 205 -5.98 -19.36 17.06
C ALA A 205 -6.02 -20.73 17.73
N LEU A 206 -4.90 -21.45 17.68
CA LEU A 206 -4.67 -22.71 18.35
C LEU A 206 -4.15 -22.47 19.78
N LEU A 207 -4.81 -23.11 20.73
CA LEU A 207 -4.38 -23.16 22.12
C LEU A 207 -3.31 -24.24 22.33
N MET A 208 -2.14 -23.86 22.87
CA MET A 208 -1.00 -24.76 23.07
C MET A 208 -0.96 -25.35 24.50
N THR A 209 -2.08 -25.89 24.99
CA THR A 209 -2.15 -26.60 26.29
C THR A 209 -3.22 -27.70 26.29
N GLU A 210 -3.03 -28.71 27.13
CA GLU A 210 -3.98 -29.80 27.35
C GLU A 210 -4.56 -29.82 28.77
N ASP A 211 -4.16 -28.91 29.65
CA ASP A 211 -4.65 -28.94 31.03
C ASP A 211 -6.18 -28.81 31.05
N PRO A 212 -6.93 -29.83 31.52
CA PRO A 212 -8.38 -29.83 31.40
C PRO A 212 -9.06 -28.67 32.12
N ASN A 213 -8.50 -28.23 33.25
CA ASN A 213 -9.05 -27.11 34.01
C ASN A 213 -8.87 -25.78 33.26
N THR A 214 -7.69 -25.61 32.68
CA THR A 214 -7.35 -24.46 31.84
C THR A 214 -8.18 -24.43 30.55
N VAL A 215 -8.30 -25.55 29.85
CA VAL A 215 -9.12 -25.68 28.64
C VAL A 215 -10.57 -25.33 28.96
N GLU A 216 -11.12 -25.79 30.07
CA GLU A 216 -12.50 -25.46 30.47
C GLU A 216 -12.67 -23.99 30.87
N GLY A 217 -11.65 -23.40 31.48
CA GLY A 217 -11.58 -21.96 31.73
C GLY A 217 -11.60 -21.13 30.43
N ILE A 218 -10.80 -21.53 29.44
CA ILE A 218 -10.70 -20.85 28.15
C ILE A 218 -12.00 -20.97 27.35
N LYS A 219 -12.65 -22.14 27.35
CA LYS A 219 -13.97 -22.33 26.73
C LYS A 219 -15.05 -21.41 27.30
N SER A 220 -14.92 -21.06 28.58
CA SER A 220 -15.84 -20.12 29.24
C SER A 220 -15.58 -18.68 28.83
N TYR A 221 -14.33 -18.35 28.49
CA TYR A 221 -13.90 -17.00 28.08
C TYR A 221 -14.11 -16.77 26.58
N TYR A 222 -13.86 -17.79 25.74
CA TYR A 222 -14.04 -17.77 24.29
C TYR A 222 -15.23 -18.65 23.91
N PRO A 223 -16.47 -18.14 23.86
CA PRO A 223 -17.66 -18.95 23.63
C PRO A 223 -17.69 -19.59 22.24
N SER A 224 -16.99 -19.01 21.27
CA SER A 224 -16.80 -19.53 19.92
C SER A 224 -15.54 -20.38 19.81
N TYR A 225 -15.54 -21.55 20.47
CA TYR A 225 -14.44 -22.52 20.37
C TYR A 225 -14.86 -23.77 19.59
N ARG A 226 -13.89 -24.46 19.00
CA ARG A 226 -14.09 -25.80 18.42
C ARG A 226 -12.82 -26.63 18.49
N LEU A 227 -12.95 -27.94 18.30
CA LEU A 227 -11.78 -28.80 18.13
C LEU A 227 -11.23 -28.67 16.71
N ALA A 228 -9.90 -28.71 16.59
CA ALA A 228 -9.23 -28.73 15.32
C ALA A 228 -9.52 -30.03 14.55
N THR A 229 -9.65 -29.90 13.24
CA THR A 229 -9.92 -30.97 12.28
C THR A 229 -8.77 -31.09 11.28
N GLU A 230 -8.75 -32.15 10.49
CA GLU A 230 -7.69 -32.36 9.49
C GLU A 230 -7.59 -31.21 8.47
N SER A 231 -8.71 -30.55 8.13
CA SER A 231 -8.69 -29.39 7.22
C SER A 231 -8.01 -28.16 7.83
N ASP A 232 -7.90 -28.08 9.16
CA ASP A 232 -7.34 -26.91 9.84
C ASP A 232 -5.82 -26.88 9.82
N TYR A 233 -5.18 -28.02 9.54
CA TYR A 233 -3.73 -28.10 9.43
C TYR A 233 -3.17 -27.13 8.39
N VAL A 234 -3.93 -26.83 7.33
CA VAL A 234 -3.54 -25.86 6.29
C VAL A 234 -3.26 -24.46 6.86
N MET A 235 -3.91 -24.10 7.97
CA MET A 235 -3.73 -22.82 8.63
C MET A 235 -2.44 -22.74 9.45
N PHE A 236 -1.79 -23.87 9.68
CA PHE A 236 -0.64 -23.95 10.58
C PHE A 236 0.60 -24.55 9.91
N PHE A 237 0.53 -24.93 8.63
CA PHE A 237 1.71 -25.41 7.91
C PHE A 237 2.68 -24.29 7.58
N ARG A 238 3.98 -24.57 7.69
CA ARG A 238 5.01 -23.66 7.19
C ARG A 238 4.87 -23.56 5.67
N SER A 239 4.65 -22.36 5.15
CA SER A 239 4.86 -22.07 3.74
C SER A 239 6.33 -22.36 3.42
N THR A 240 6.62 -23.54 2.90
CA THR A 240 7.89 -23.75 2.20
C THR A 240 7.83 -22.86 0.98
N HIS A 241 8.54 -21.73 1.01
CA HIS A 241 8.95 -21.12 -0.24
C HIS A 241 9.52 -22.24 -1.11
N PRO A 242 9.14 -22.34 -2.39
CA PRO A 242 9.89 -23.19 -3.29
C PRO A 242 11.33 -22.65 -3.24
N LYS A 243 12.26 -23.46 -2.70
CA LYS A 243 13.69 -23.25 -2.91
C LYS A 243 13.84 -22.94 -4.39
N LYS A 244 14.54 -21.86 -4.74
CA LYS A 244 14.95 -21.54 -6.12
C LYS A 244 15.65 -22.77 -6.71
N THR A 245 14.87 -23.66 -7.28
CA THR A 245 15.31 -24.89 -7.93
C THR A 245 14.85 -24.74 -9.35
N GLY A 246 15.84 -24.45 -10.21
CA GLY A 246 15.81 -24.45 -11.67
C GLY A 246 14.49 -24.06 -12.32
N PHE A 247 14.44 -22.86 -12.91
CA PHE A 247 13.57 -22.45 -14.02
C PHE A 247 12.52 -23.51 -14.41
N VAL A 248 11.44 -23.59 -13.63
CA VAL A 248 10.19 -24.07 -14.18
C VAL A 248 9.72 -22.92 -15.04
N THR A 249 9.85 -23.10 -16.35
CA THR A 249 9.23 -22.23 -17.34
C THR A 249 7.73 -22.41 -17.13
N ILE A 250 7.17 -21.60 -16.22
CA ILE A 250 5.76 -21.22 -16.27
C ILE A 250 5.54 -20.81 -17.73
N PRO A 251 4.50 -21.31 -18.44
CA PRO A 251 4.20 -20.78 -19.75
C PRO A 251 4.05 -19.28 -19.54
N ASN A 252 5.00 -18.50 -20.07
CA ASN A 252 4.91 -17.06 -19.97
C ASN A 252 3.50 -16.73 -20.47
N PRO A 253 2.62 -16.11 -19.67
CA PRO A 253 1.46 -15.44 -20.25
C PRO A 253 2.03 -14.56 -21.37
N PRO A 254 1.40 -14.44 -22.54
CA PRO A 254 2.03 -13.87 -23.73
C PRO A 254 2.57 -12.45 -23.47
N GLN A 255 3.79 -12.37 -22.95
CA GLN A 255 4.53 -11.17 -22.64
C GLN A 255 5.48 -11.02 -23.80
N ARG A 256 5.25 -10.00 -24.64
CA ARG A 256 6.31 -9.28 -25.37
C ARG A 256 5.84 -8.14 -26.28
N GLN A 257 4.54 -7.93 -26.47
CA GLN A 257 4.08 -6.81 -27.32
C GLN A 257 3.75 -5.53 -26.52
N GLN A 258 3.13 -5.63 -25.34
CA GLN A 258 2.63 -4.45 -24.61
C GLN A 258 3.70 -3.66 -23.81
N LYS A 259 4.76 -4.31 -23.31
CA LYS A 259 5.90 -3.61 -22.65
C LYS A 259 6.56 -2.55 -23.54
N LYS A 260 6.49 -2.71 -24.87
CA LYS A 260 7.01 -1.74 -25.83
C LYS A 260 6.14 -0.47 -25.90
N GLY A 261 4.82 -0.62 -25.83
CA GLY A 261 3.88 0.51 -25.86
C GLY A 261 4.02 1.43 -24.65
N ARG A 262 4.09 0.87 -23.43
CA ARG A 262 4.29 1.65 -22.20
C ARG A 262 5.61 2.43 -22.20
N ARG A 263 6.74 1.76 -22.47
CA ARG A 263 8.06 2.42 -22.50
C ARG A 263 8.11 3.51 -23.57
N GLN A 264 7.46 3.28 -24.71
CA GLN A 264 7.32 4.30 -25.75
C GLN A 264 6.47 5.49 -25.27
N TYR A 265 5.36 5.22 -24.58
CA TYR A 265 4.50 6.26 -24.01
C TYR A 265 5.25 7.11 -22.97
N ILE A 266 5.93 6.50 -22.00
CA ILE A 266 6.73 7.25 -21.00
C ILE A 266 7.81 8.10 -21.68
N ARG A 267 8.53 7.55 -22.67
CA ARG A 267 9.51 8.30 -23.45
C ARG A 267 8.87 9.47 -24.21
N GLN A 268 7.65 9.30 -24.71
CA GLN A 268 6.89 10.36 -25.36
C GLN A 268 6.48 11.45 -24.36
N MET A 269 5.96 11.08 -23.18
CA MET A 269 5.60 12.01 -22.11
C MET A 269 6.77 12.92 -21.73
N GLN A 270 7.99 12.36 -21.67
CA GLN A 270 9.20 13.09 -21.29
C GLN A 270 9.86 13.86 -22.45
N SER A 271 9.36 13.73 -23.68
CA SER A 271 10.00 14.29 -24.87
C SER A 271 9.46 15.69 -25.20
N SER A 272 10.31 16.72 -25.03
CA SER A 272 9.99 18.09 -25.45
C SER A 272 9.79 18.21 -26.96
N ALA A 273 10.49 17.39 -27.76
CA ALA A 273 10.31 17.37 -29.21
C ALA A 273 8.96 16.78 -29.62
N ALA A 274 8.50 15.71 -28.94
CA ALA A 274 7.17 15.16 -29.18
C ALA A 274 6.06 16.15 -28.76
N LEU A 275 6.24 16.85 -27.64
CA LEU A 275 5.35 17.92 -27.20
C LEU A 275 5.29 19.06 -28.22
N SER A 276 6.45 19.53 -28.72
CA SER A 276 6.52 20.56 -29.76
C SER A 276 5.76 20.16 -31.02
N ALA A 277 6.01 18.95 -31.54
CA ALA A 277 5.35 18.44 -32.73
C ALA A 277 3.82 18.32 -32.53
N HIS A 278 3.39 17.95 -31.32
CA HIS A 278 1.98 17.86 -30.98
C HIS A 278 1.32 19.25 -30.97
N ILE A 279 1.95 20.25 -30.32
CA ILE A 279 1.49 21.66 -30.30
C ILE A 279 1.46 22.27 -31.71
N GLU A 280 2.47 21.99 -32.54
CA GLU A 280 2.49 22.42 -33.95
C GLU A 280 1.31 21.83 -34.74
N ALA A 281 0.97 20.57 -34.52
CA ALA A 281 -0.18 19.93 -35.16
C ALA A 281 -1.52 20.58 -34.79
N MET A 282 -1.62 21.18 -33.59
CA MET A 282 -2.79 21.97 -33.15
C MET A 282 -2.82 23.40 -33.72
N GLY A 283 -1.81 23.80 -34.50
CA GLY A 283 -1.68 25.16 -35.05
C GLY A 283 -0.91 26.13 -34.15
N GLY A 284 -0.16 25.63 -33.17
CA GLY A 284 0.75 26.42 -32.33
C GLY A 284 0.28 26.62 -30.89
N MET A 285 1.17 27.20 -30.08
CA MET A 285 1.02 27.38 -28.63
C MET A 285 -0.26 28.11 -28.24
N GLN A 286 -0.64 29.14 -29.01
CA GLN A 286 -1.84 29.95 -28.78
C GLN A 286 -3.15 29.16 -28.89
N ASN A 287 -3.13 28.02 -29.60
CA ASN A 287 -4.29 27.16 -29.73
C ASN A 287 -4.32 26.07 -28.64
N ALA A 288 -3.18 25.75 -28.01
CA ALA A 288 -3.11 24.72 -27.00
C ALA A 288 -3.79 25.14 -25.70
N ILE A 289 -4.47 24.18 -25.08
CA ILE A 289 -5.07 24.29 -23.75
C ILE A 289 -4.32 23.29 -22.86
N PHE A 290 -3.48 23.81 -21.97
CA PHE A 290 -2.79 22.99 -21.00
C PHE A 290 -3.75 22.64 -19.87
N VAL A 291 -3.81 21.37 -19.50
CA VAL A 291 -4.61 20.92 -18.37
C VAL A 291 -3.68 20.23 -17.39
N PHE A 292 -3.45 20.86 -16.25
CA PHE A 292 -2.57 20.34 -15.21
C PHE A 292 -3.30 19.27 -14.42
N LEU A 293 -2.71 18.07 -14.40
CA LEU A 293 -3.26 16.85 -13.84
C LEU A 293 -2.41 16.43 -12.64
N ASP A 294 -3.09 16.10 -11.55
CA ASP A 294 -2.51 15.39 -10.41
C ASP A 294 -3.59 14.50 -9.78
N VAL A 295 -3.17 13.41 -9.14
CA VAL A 295 -4.05 12.38 -8.58
C VAL A 295 -3.47 11.83 -7.28
N GLU A 296 -4.28 11.80 -6.24
CA GLU A 296 -4.00 11.01 -5.03
C GLU A 296 -4.66 9.63 -5.15
N ALA A 297 -4.00 8.58 -4.63
CA ALA A 297 -4.48 7.21 -4.70
C ALA A 297 -4.54 6.54 -3.32
N ALA A 298 -5.55 5.70 -3.11
CA ALA A 298 -5.67 4.87 -1.90
C ALA A 298 -4.56 3.84 -1.83
N VAL A 299 -4.17 3.29 -2.98
CA VAL A 299 -3.14 2.26 -3.06
C VAL A 299 -2.35 2.48 -4.33
N VAL A 300 -1.03 2.56 -4.15
CA VAL A 300 -0.04 2.49 -5.23
C VAL A 300 0.77 1.22 -4.98
N GLN A 301 0.56 0.20 -5.82
CA GLN A 301 1.43 -0.98 -5.81
C GLN A 301 2.16 -1.07 -7.12
N LYS A 302 3.41 -1.54 -7.04
CA LYS A 302 4.19 -1.87 -8.21
C LYS A 302 3.44 -2.87 -9.09
N ASN A 303 3.24 -2.47 -10.34
CA ASN A 303 2.53 -3.21 -11.39
C ASN A 303 1.01 -3.35 -11.26
N SER A 304 0.37 -2.53 -10.43
CA SER A 304 -1.09 -2.40 -10.39
C SER A 304 -1.56 -1.04 -10.91
N VAL A 305 -2.76 -0.98 -11.49
CA VAL A 305 -3.40 0.31 -11.71
C VAL A 305 -3.73 0.95 -10.35
N PRO A 306 -3.38 2.23 -10.13
CA PRO A 306 -3.69 2.91 -8.88
C PRO A 306 -5.20 2.94 -8.62
N LEU A 307 -5.58 2.90 -7.35
CA LEU A 307 -6.97 3.15 -6.94
C LEU A 307 -7.13 4.65 -6.63
N PRO A 308 -7.67 5.48 -7.54
CA PRO A 308 -7.72 6.92 -7.32
C PRO A 308 -8.68 7.29 -6.18
N LEU A 309 -8.26 8.27 -5.38
CA LEU A 309 -9.03 8.88 -4.29
C LEU A 309 -9.35 10.34 -4.55
N GLU A 310 -8.45 11.08 -5.18
CA GLU A 310 -8.64 12.48 -5.51
C GLU A 310 -8.11 12.73 -6.91
N ILE A 311 -8.86 13.43 -7.75
CA ILE A 311 -8.42 13.81 -9.11
C ILE A 311 -8.60 15.30 -9.27
N ALA A 312 -7.57 15.97 -9.79
CA ALA A 312 -7.63 17.37 -10.18
C ALA A 312 -7.21 17.58 -11.65
N LEU A 313 -7.96 18.42 -12.36
CA LEU A 313 -7.66 18.90 -13.71
C LEU A 313 -7.82 20.42 -13.71
N VAL A 314 -6.71 21.14 -13.88
CA VAL A 314 -6.68 22.61 -13.86
C VAL A 314 -6.34 23.13 -15.26
N PRO A 315 -7.33 23.60 -16.03
CA PRO A 315 -7.11 24.09 -17.39
C PRO A 315 -6.48 25.50 -17.39
N SER A 316 -5.67 25.77 -18.42
CA SER A 316 -4.92 27.00 -18.62
C SER A 316 -4.53 27.17 -20.10
N GLY A 317 -4.25 28.41 -20.52
CA GLY A 317 -3.80 28.71 -21.87
C GLY A 317 -4.89 29.30 -22.74
N GLY A 318 -4.90 28.96 -24.04
CA GLY A 318 -5.68 29.66 -25.06
C GLY A 318 -7.20 29.73 -24.80
N ASP A 319 -7.91 30.62 -25.50
CA ASP A 319 -9.34 30.87 -25.29
C ASP A 319 -10.16 29.57 -25.19
N HIS A 320 -10.67 29.28 -23.99
CA HIS A 320 -11.45 28.10 -23.65
C HIS A 320 -12.50 28.37 -22.57
N SER A 321 -13.51 27.50 -22.47
CA SER A 321 -14.56 27.57 -21.45
C SER A 321 -14.46 26.50 -20.36
N PHE A 322 -13.40 25.66 -20.40
CA PHE A 322 -13.18 24.62 -19.40
C PHE A 322 -13.07 25.23 -18.00
N GLN A 323 -13.81 24.65 -17.06
CA GLN A 323 -13.67 24.94 -15.64
C GLN A 323 -12.71 23.92 -15.01
N PRO A 324 -12.01 24.27 -13.92
CA PRO A 324 -11.29 23.29 -13.12
C PRO A 324 -12.22 22.14 -12.71
N PHE A 325 -11.72 20.92 -12.81
CA PHE A 325 -12.41 19.73 -12.32
C PHE A 325 -11.65 19.18 -11.12
N HIS A 326 -12.37 18.91 -10.04
CA HIS A 326 -11.83 18.36 -8.80
C HIS A 326 -12.88 17.46 -8.18
N CYS A 327 -12.50 16.25 -7.79
CA CYS A 327 -13.39 15.38 -7.03
C CYS A 327 -12.63 14.35 -6.21
N PHE A 328 -13.32 13.85 -5.19
CA PHE A 328 -12.92 12.66 -4.45
C PHE A 328 -13.70 11.45 -4.94
N LEU A 329 -13.01 10.32 -5.12
CA LEU A 329 -13.58 9.07 -5.62
C LEU A 329 -13.51 7.98 -4.56
N HIS A 330 -14.58 7.19 -4.48
CA HIS A 330 -14.54 5.99 -3.67
C HIS A 330 -13.71 4.91 -4.38
N PRO A 331 -12.69 4.30 -3.74
CA PRO A 331 -11.76 3.39 -4.41
C PRO A 331 -12.33 1.97 -4.59
N GLY A 332 -13.43 1.65 -3.90
CA GLY A 332 -14.02 0.31 -3.88
C GLY A 332 -13.45 -0.52 -2.72
N VAL A 333 -13.40 -1.84 -2.87
CA VAL A 333 -12.69 -2.72 -1.92
C VAL A 333 -11.19 -2.50 -2.05
N ILE A 334 -10.51 -2.41 -0.90
CA ILE A 334 -9.07 -2.25 -0.79
C ILE A 334 -8.49 -3.51 -0.17
N GLU A 335 -7.76 -4.31 -0.96
CA GLU A 335 -7.10 -5.52 -0.46
C GLU A 335 -5.87 -5.18 0.41
N ASN A 336 -5.04 -4.23 -0.04
CA ASN A 336 -3.86 -3.78 0.69
C ASN A 336 -4.22 -2.65 1.67
N SER A 337 -4.88 -3.03 2.75
CA SER A 337 -5.30 -2.11 3.80
C SER A 337 -4.13 -1.40 4.50
N GLN A 338 -2.95 -2.03 4.61
CA GLN A 338 -1.80 -1.42 5.27
C GLN A 338 -1.31 -0.15 4.54
N VAL A 339 -1.11 -0.24 3.22
CA VAL A 339 -0.69 0.92 2.42
C VAL A 339 -1.75 2.01 2.43
N ALA A 340 -3.02 1.63 2.25
CA ALA A 340 -4.11 2.61 2.22
C ALA A 340 -4.31 3.33 3.54
N LEU A 341 -4.25 2.62 4.66
CA LEU A 341 -4.30 3.23 5.98
C LEU A 341 -3.06 4.09 6.23
N GLY A 342 -1.87 3.65 5.79
CA GLY A 342 -0.65 4.43 5.94
C GLY A 342 -0.68 5.77 5.22
N LEU A 343 -1.14 5.80 3.96
CA LEU A 343 -1.33 7.04 3.18
C LEU A 343 -2.47 7.93 3.74
N SER A 344 -3.52 7.31 4.28
CA SER A 344 -4.63 8.03 4.88
C SER A 344 -4.31 8.61 6.26
N CYS A 345 -3.36 8.02 7.00
CA CYS A 345 -3.10 8.39 8.39
C CYS A 345 -1.80 9.16 8.63
N GLY A 346 -1.03 9.49 7.58
CA GLY A 346 0.23 10.21 7.76
C GLY A 346 1.42 9.31 8.13
N ALA A 347 1.31 7.98 7.98
CA ALA A 347 2.36 7.05 8.37
C ALA A 347 3.39 6.76 7.26
N ILE A 348 3.12 7.20 6.03
CA ILE A 348 4.01 7.06 4.87
C ILE A 348 4.24 8.46 4.28
N PRO A 349 5.44 8.77 3.73
CA PRO A 349 5.62 9.94 2.88
C PRO A 349 4.53 10.01 1.79
N SER A 350 4.18 11.22 1.36
CA SER A 350 3.11 11.41 0.38
C SER A 350 1.68 11.13 0.89
N SER A 351 1.46 11.20 2.21
CA SER A 351 0.14 10.99 2.80
C SER A 351 -0.86 12.10 2.42
N HIS A 352 -2.03 11.67 1.92
CA HIS A 352 -3.10 12.56 1.46
C HIS A 352 -4.13 12.86 2.55
N HIS A 353 -4.18 12.08 3.64
CA HIS A 353 -5.14 12.27 4.75
C HIS A 353 -6.62 12.27 4.32
N ILE A 354 -6.99 11.39 3.40
CA ILE A 354 -8.36 11.25 2.87
C ILE A 354 -8.95 9.96 3.46
N PRO A 355 -10.16 9.97 4.05
CA PRO A 355 -10.80 8.75 4.52
C PRO A 355 -11.12 7.82 3.35
N LEU A 356 -11.11 6.52 3.61
CA LEU A 356 -11.39 5.48 2.61
C LEU A 356 -12.88 5.13 2.55
N ASN A 357 -13.63 5.50 3.57
CA ASN A 357 -15.04 5.16 3.76
C ASN A 357 -15.73 6.15 4.72
N ASN A 358 -16.97 5.87 5.08
CA ASN A 358 -17.75 6.61 6.10
C ASN A 358 -17.92 8.11 5.84
N VAL A 359 -17.84 8.53 4.58
CA VAL A 359 -18.08 9.91 4.14
C VAL A 359 -18.92 9.98 2.88
N THR A 360 -19.66 11.08 2.72
CA THR A 360 -20.57 11.30 1.58
C THR A 360 -19.92 11.96 0.37
N PHE A 361 -18.76 12.58 0.54
CA PHE A 361 -18.08 13.31 -0.54
C PHE A 361 -17.27 12.41 -1.48
N LEU A 362 -16.99 11.15 -1.10
CA LEU A 362 -16.38 10.15 -1.98
C LEU A 362 -17.41 9.73 -3.04
N ARG A 363 -17.26 10.28 -4.24
CA ARG A 363 -18.14 10.01 -5.37
C ARG A 363 -18.09 8.55 -5.79
N ARG A 364 -19.26 8.03 -6.16
CA ARG A 364 -19.49 6.67 -6.69
C ARG A 364 -20.24 6.68 -8.01
N ASP A 365 -20.51 7.87 -8.55
CA ASP A 365 -21.13 8.10 -9.87
C ASP A 365 -20.04 8.15 -10.95
N TYR A 366 -19.28 7.06 -11.06
CA TYR A 366 -18.13 6.92 -11.95
C TYR A 366 -18.50 7.22 -13.41
N THR A 367 -19.71 6.91 -13.89
CA THR A 367 -20.13 7.28 -15.25
C THR A 367 -20.14 8.79 -15.44
N LYS A 368 -20.70 9.53 -14.47
CA LYS A 368 -20.77 10.99 -14.54
C LYS A 368 -19.38 11.63 -14.42
N VAL A 369 -18.54 11.08 -13.54
CA VAL A 369 -17.13 11.49 -13.42
C VAL A 369 -16.40 11.24 -14.74
N ALA A 370 -16.59 10.08 -15.38
CA ALA A 370 -16.00 9.77 -16.68
C ALA A 370 -16.50 10.73 -17.79
N GLU A 371 -17.78 11.11 -17.79
CA GLU A 371 -18.34 12.11 -18.70
C GLU A 371 -17.68 13.48 -18.51
N GLU A 372 -17.48 13.92 -17.27
CA GLU A 372 -16.80 15.17 -16.93
C GLU A 372 -15.33 15.15 -17.41
N ILE A 373 -14.59 14.06 -17.16
CA ILE A 373 -13.20 13.88 -17.63
C ILE A 373 -13.14 13.79 -19.16
N SER A 374 -14.11 13.14 -19.80
CA SER A 374 -14.16 12.96 -21.26
C SER A 374 -14.26 14.28 -22.02
N GLN A 375 -14.77 15.35 -21.41
CA GLN A 375 -14.81 16.68 -22.02
C GLN A 375 -13.40 17.21 -22.30
N PHE A 376 -12.44 16.91 -21.42
CA PHE A 376 -11.03 17.26 -21.61
C PHE A 376 -10.37 16.33 -22.63
N LEU A 377 -10.54 15.01 -22.46
CA LEU A 377 -9.86 14.00 -23.30
C LEU A 377 -10.31 14.01 -24.77
N SER A 378 -11.53 14.46 -25.06
CA SER A 378 -12.06 14.52 -26.43
C SER A 378 -11.69 15.79 -27.19
N CYS A 379 -11.07 16.78 -26.53
CA CYS A 379 -10.72 18.04 -27.16
C CYS A 379 -9.32 17.96 -27.78
N GLU A 380 -9.22 18.08 -29.11
CA GLU A 380 -7.95 18.03 -29.83
C GLU A 380 -6.96 19.16 -29.45
N ARG A 381 -7.45 20.22 -28.80
CA ARG A 381 -6.63 21.34 -28.31
C ARG A 381 -6.04 21.09 -26.92
N VAL A 382 -6.49 20.05 -26.20
CA VAL A 382 -6.08 19.78 -24.83
C VAL A 382 -4.79 18.98 -24.77
N VAL A 383 -3.85 19.44 -23.95
CA VAL A 383 -2.62 18.74 -23.59
C VAL A 383 -2.57 18.59 -22.08
N LEU A 384 -2.58 17.36 -21.59
CA LEU A 384 -2.44 17.10 -20.16
C LEU A 384 -0.97 17.28 -19.74
N ILE A 385 -0.74 17.89 -18.58
CA ILE A 385 0.60 18.11 -18.01
C ILE A 385 0.63 17.62 -16.57
N ASN A 386 1.61 16.78 -16.22
CA ASN A 386 1.80 16.30 -14.85
C ASN A 386 3.30 16.19 -14.49
N LYS A 387 3.63 15.62 -13.32
CA LYS A 387 5.02 15.41 -12.86
C LYS A 387 5.73 14.20 -13.51
N GLY A 388 5.30 13.77 -14.71
CA GLY A 388 5.85 12.58 -15.39
C GLY A 388 5.32 11.25 -14.85
N SER A 389 4.27 11.30 -14.04
CA SER A 389 3.64 10.14 -13.40
C SER A 389 2.73 9.39 -14.38
N LEU A 390 3.02 8.11 -14.64
CA LEU A 390 2.08 7.25 -15.37
C LEU A 390 0.83 6.93 -14.52
N MET A 391 0.96 7.00 -13.19
CA MET A 391 -0.11 6.73 -12.24
C MET A 391 -1.32 7.61 -12.54
N ASP A 392 -1.13 8.92 -12.71
CA ASP A 392 -2.22 9.88 -12.89
C ASP A 392 -3.02 9.59 -14.18
N VAL A 393 -2.31 9.24 -15.26
CA VAL A 393 -2.92 8.87 -16.54
C VAL A 393 -3.71 7.56 -16.42
N GLN A 394 -3.17 6.58 -15.70
CA GLN A 394 -3.86 5.31 -15.47
C GLN A 394 -5.06 5.48 -14.54
N ALA A 395 -5.00 6.40 -13.58
CA ALA A 395 -6.13 6.77 -12.74
C ALA A 395 -7.28 7.37 -13.56
N LEU A 396 -7.00 8.24 -14.54
CA LEU A 396 -8.03 8.73 -15.46
C LEU A 396 -8.70 7.56 -16.19
N ARG A 397 -7.93 6.63 -16.74
CA ARG A 397 -8.45 5.43 -17.42
C ARG A 397 -9.25 4.53 -16.47
N TRP A 398 -8.83 4.43 -15.22
CA TRP A 398 -9.49 3.62 -14.20
C TRP A 398 -10.93 4.07 -13.98
N VAL A 399 -11.21 5.39 -13.98
CA VAL A 399 -12.56 5.93 -13.83
C VAL A 399 -13.52 5.39 -14.90
N PHE A 400 -13.08 5.32 -16.17
CA PHE A 400 -13.89 4.76 -17.26
C PHE A 400 -14.14 3.27 -17.09
N GLY A 401 -13.13 2.52 -16.62
CA GLY A 401 -13.31 1.12 -16.31
C GLY A 401 -14.26 0.91 -15.12
N ALA A 402 -14.18 1.76 -14.10
CA ALA A 402 -15.01 1.68 -12.91
C ALA A 402 -16.47 1.96 -13.29
N ALA A 403 -16.72 2.97 -14.13
CA ALA A 403 -18.04 3.24 -14.71
C ALA A 403 -18.61 2.02 -15.46
N ARG A 404 -17.78 1.31 -16.21
CA ARG A 404 -18.21 0.11 -16.95
C ARG A 404 -18.55 -1.05 -16.02
N ILE A 405 -17.75 -1.30 -14.98
CA ILE A 405 -17.94 -2.44 -14.06
C ILE A 405 -19.05 -2.16 -13.04
N ALA A 406 -19.02 -1.00 -12.40
CA ALA A 406 -19.94 -0.64 -11.32
C ALA A 406 -21.32 -0.22 -11.85
N GLU A 407 -21.39 0.46 -12.99
CA GLU A 407 -22.62 1.10 -13.49
C GLU A 407 -23.05 0.60 -14.88
N SER A 408 -22.35 -0.37 -15.46
CA SER A 408 -22.62 -0.88 -16.82
C SER A 408 -22.60 0.20 -17.90
N SER A 409 -21.74 1.22 -17.73
CA SER A 409 -21.55 2.27 -18.72
C SER A 409 -21.03 1.73 -20.06
N ASN A 410 -21.52 2.30 -21.16
CA ASN A 410 -21.05 2.00 -22.52
C ASN A 410 -19.86 2.87 -22.96
N MET A 411 -19.35 3.74 -22.08
CA MET A 411 -18.22 4.59 -22.42
C MET A 411 -16.97 3.73 -22.68
N PRO A 412 -16.26 3.95 -23.80
CA PRO A 412 -15.01 3.25 -24.06
C PRO A 412 -13.94 3.73 -23.08
N ILE A 413 -13.13 2.79 -22.58
CA ILE A 413 -11.94 3.13 -21.81
C ILE A 413 -10.92 3.71 -22.81
N PRO A 414 -10.43 4.95 -22.61
CA PRO A 414 -9.45 5.54 -23.51
C PRO A 414 -8.17 4.70 -23.51
N LYS A 415 -7.57 4.53 -24.70
CA LYS A 415 -6.27 3.86 -24.80
C LYS A 415 -5.20 4.81 -24.26
N LEU A 416 -4.15 4.24 -23.69
CA LEU A 416 -3.05 5.04 -23.15
C LEU A 416 -2.44 5.95 -24.22
N GLU A 417 -2.26 5.43 -25.43
CA GLU A 417 -1.70 6.12 -26.60
C GLU A 417 -2.52 7.35 -27.06
N ASP A 418 -3.83 7.34 -26.77
CA ASP A 418 -4.76 8.39 -27.19
C ASP A 418 -4.79 9.56 -26.18
N ILE A 419 -4.17 9.40 -25.01
CA ILE A 419 -4.12 10.43 -23.97
C ILE A 419 -2.83 11.24 -24.15
N ALA A 420 -2.94 12.46 -24.65
CA ALA A 420 -1.80 13.36 -24.82
C ALA A 420 -1.38 13.97 -23.47
N CYS A 421 -0.59 13.23 -22.69
CA CYS A 421 0.01 13.69 -21.45
C CYS A 421 1.52 13.88 -21.58
N PHE A 422 2.04 14.96 -21.00
CA PHE A 422 3.48 15.26 -20.99
C PHE A 422 3.96 15.68 -19.62
N ASP A 423 5.24 15.45 -19.37
CA ASP A 423 5.93 15.87 -18.15
C ASP A 423 6.11 17.40 -18.13
N ILE A 424 5.88 18.03 -16.99
CA ILE A 424 6.15 19.45 -16.74
C ILE A 424 7.58 19.84 -17.17
N GLN A 425 8.57 18.97 -17.00
CA GLN A 425 9.96 19.21 -17.42
C GLN A 425 10.09 19.28 -18.94
N ALA A 426 9.31 18.49 -19.69
CA ALA A 426 9.29 18.57 -21.15
C ALA A 426 8.70 19.91 -21.61
N LEU A 427 7.63 20.38 -20.94
CA LEU A 427 7.03 21.69 -21.21
C LEU A 427 7.96 22.84 -20.84
N LYS A 428 8.58 22.82 -19.67
CA LYS A 428 9.59 23.82 -19.26
C LYS A 428 10.74 23.93 -20.27
N LYS A 429 11.27 22.79 -20.72
CA LYS A 429 12.32 22.75 -21.76
C LYS A 429 11.85 23.37 -23.07
N LEU A 430 10.61 23.10 -23.48
CA LEU A 430 10.04 23.68 -24.70
C LEU A 430 9.87 25.20 -24.57
N LEU A 431 9.32 25.68 -23.45
CA LEU A 431 9.10 27.10 -23.21
C LEU A 431 10.42 27.87 -23.14
N ALA A 432 11.43 27.34 -22.46
CA ALA A 432 12.76 27.93 -22.38
C ALA A 432 13.51 28.00 -23.73
N GLN A 433 13.13 27.20 -24.73
CA GLN A 433 13.70 27.23 -26.07
C GLN A 433 13.07 28.28 -26.99
N GLY A 434 11.84 28.71 -26.72
CA GLY A 434 11.26 29.87 -27.40
C GLY A 434 11.82 31.18 -26.82
N GLU A 435 11.53 32.32 -27.45
CA GLU A 435 11.89 33.66 -26.93
C GLU A 435 11.13 34.03 -25.63
N TRP A 436 10.66 33.04 -24.88
CA TRP A 436 9.94 33.15 -23.63
C TRP A 436 10.95 33.17 -22.48
N GLN A 437 11.38 34.36 -22.10
CA GLN A 437 12.18 34.52 -20.90
C GLN A 437 11.26 34.39 -19.68
N GLU A 438 11.67 33.58 -18.71
CA GLU A 438 11.09 33.58 -17.37
C GLU A 438 10.95 35.03 -16.92
N THR A 439 9.71 35.50 -16.74
CA THR A 439 9.51 36.86 -16.27
C THR A 439 10.12 36.95 -14.88
N LYS A 440 11.13 37.81 -14.71
CA LYS A 440 11.74 38.15 -13.41
C LYS A 440 10.75 38.90 -12.52
N GLY A 441 9.58 38.34 -12.27
CA GLY A 441 8.80 38.67 -11.09
C GLY A 441 9.55 38.11 -9.88
N ASP A 442 9.47 38.80 -8.75
CA ASP A 442 10.00 38.29 -7.49
C ASP A 442 9.61 36.82 -7.34
N ALA A 443 10.57 35.96 -6.99
CA ALA A 443 10.37 34.53 -6.78
C ALA A 443 9.49 34.31 -5.54
N ALA A 444 8.23 34.75 -5.59
CA ALA A 444 7.20 34.27 -4.71
C ALA A 444 7.12 32.76 -4.95
N GLU A 445 7.26 31.99 -3.89
CA GLU A 445 7.07 30.54 -3.93
C GLU A 445 5.71 30.24 -4.57
N ALA A 446 5.67 29.28 -5.50
CA ALA A 446 4.40 28.86 -6.10
C ALA A 446 3.58 28.19 -4.98
N HIS A 447 2.49 28.85 -4.57
CA HIS A 447 1.63 28.36 -3.51
C HIS A 447 0.28 28.01 -4.11
N GLY A 448 0.09 26.74 -4.46
CA GLY A 448 -1.26 26.22 -4.72
C GLY A 448 -2.11 26.34 -3.46
N GLU A 449 -3.43 26.42 -3.64
CA GLU A 449 -4.39 26.40 -2.55
C GLU A 449 -4.86 24.98 -2.29
N PHE A 450 -5.01 24.63 -1.01
CA PHE A 450 -5.66 23.37 -0.64
C PHE A 450 -7.10 23.34 -1.13
N CYS A 451 -7.59 22.16 -1.50
CA CYS A 451 -9.01 21.99 -1.74
C CYS A 451 -9.80 22.20 -0.43
N TRP A 452 -11.12 22.37 -0.53
CA TRP A 452 -11.99 22.64 0.61
C TRP A 452 -11.83 21.61 1.75
N TYR A 453 -11.59 20.35 1.40
CA TYR A 453 -11.42 19.26 2.35
C TYR A 453 -10.10 19.38 3.11
N HIS A 454 -8.96 19.42 2.41
CA HIS A 454 -7.65 19.52 3.04
C HIS A 454 -7.47 20.83 3.81
N ALA A 455 -8.04 21.93 3.32
CA ALA A 455 -8.06 23.20 4.04
C ALA A 455 -8.82 23.08 5.38
N GLY A 456 -9.96 22.38 5.40
CA GLY A 456 -10.73 22.16 6.63
C GLY A 456 -10.08 21.16 7.60
N MET A 457 -9.40 20.13 7.09
CA MET A 457 -8.70 19.14 7.92
C MET A 457 -7.44 19.69 8.60
N GLN A 458 -6.80 20.69 8.00
CA GLN A 458 -5.43 21.09 8.33
C GLN A 458 -5.20 21.38 9.83
N GLU A 459 -6.13 22.09 10.46
CA GLU A 459 -6.03 22.44 11.89
C GLU A 459 -6.23 21.23 12.80
N GLY A 460 -7.15 20.32 12.47
CA GLY A 460 -7.35 19.09 13.23
C GLY A 460 -6.14 18.16 13.14
N LEU A 461 -5.60 17.99 11.93
CA LEU A 461 -4.41 17.16 11.70
C LEU A 461 -3.17 17.69 12.45
N ARG A 462 -2.96 19.02 12.45
CA ARG A 462 -1.86 19.65 13.22
C ARG A 462 -1.90 19.35 14.72
N ARG A 463 -3.08 19.13 15.28
CA ARG A 463 -3.26 18.84 16.72
C ARG A 463 -3.04 17.38 17.04
N GLU A 464 -3.49 16.48 16.16
CA GLU A 464 -3.44 15.04 16.39
C GLU A 464 -2.12 14.39 15.96
N ILE A 465 -1.46 14.95 14.94
CA ILE A 465 -0.26 14.35 14.34
C ILE A 465 0.98 15.14 14.75
N VAL A 466 1.83 14.50 15.56
CA VAL A 466 3.14 15.06 15.95
C VAL A 466 4.02 15.17 14.71
N GLY A 467 4.56 16.37 14.45
CA GLY A 467 5.42 16.61 13.30
C GLY A 467 4.67 16.78 11.97
N TYR A 468 3.35 17.01 11.99
CA TYR A 468 2.58 17.30 10.78
C TYR A 468 3.16 18.51 10.03
N THR A 469 3.55 18.29 8.78
CA THR A 469 3.99 19.33 7.85
C THR A 469 2.80 19.80 7.01
N GLU A 470 2.34 18.95 6.10
CA GLU A 470 1.21 19.17 5.23
C GLU A 470 0.65 17.87 4.65
N SER A 471 -0.57 17.95 4.11
CA SER A 471 -1.19 16.86 3.35
C SER A 471 -0.87 17.00 1.86
N HIS A 472 -0.76 15.87 1.16
CA HIS A 472 -0.83 15.85 -0.29
C HIS A 472 -2.27 16.03 -0.76
N CYS A 473 -2.45 16.90 -1.75
CA CYS A 473 -3.75 17.36 -2.24
C CYS A 473 -3.64 17.59 -3.75
N ALA A 474 -4.30 16.74 -4.53
CA ALA A 474 -4.18 16.76 -5.99
C ALA A 474 -4.48 18.14 -6.59
N LEU A 475 -5.47 18.86 -6.05
CA LEU A 475 -5.80 20.21 -6.54
C LEU A 475 -4.66 21.20 -6.31
N LYS A 476 -4.05 21.16 -5.13
CA LYS A 476 -2.95 22.04 -4.76
C LYS A 476 -1.74 21.73 -5.64
N ASP A 477 -1.44 20.46 -5.82
CA ASP A 477 -0.30 20.01 -6.61
C ASP A 477 -0.46 20.36 -8.09
N ALA A 478 -1.66 20.17 -8.67
CA ALA A 478 -1.97 20.61 -10.03
C ALA A 478 -1.88 22.15 -10.18
N GLN A 479 -2.32 22.92 -9.18
CA GLN A 479 -2.18 24.39 -9.15
C GLN A 479 -0.72 24.84 -9.03
N VAL A 480 0.11 24.13 -8.27
CA VAL A 480 1.56 24.43 -8.21
C VAL A 480 2.20 24.24 -9.58
N ILE A 481 1.87 23.14 -10.28
CA ILE A 481 2.34 22.91 -11.67
C ILE A 481 1.86 24.05 -12.58
N HIS A 482 0.58 24.43 -12.46
CA HIS A 482 -0.01 25.55 -13.19
C HIS A 482 0.76 26.86 -12.98
N ASP A 483 0.97 27.26 -11.73
CA ASP A 483 1.61 28.54 -11.37
C ASP A 483 3.07 28.59 -11.80
N VAL A 484 3.73 27.43 -11.79
CA VAL A 484 5.09 27.30 -12.31
C VAL A 484 5.11 27.53 -13.82
N VAL A 485 4.15 26.98 -14.57
CA VAL A 485 4.09 27.12 -16.04
C VAL A 485 3.61 28.51 -16.46
N GLN A 486 2.71 29.13 -15.71
CA GLN A 486 2.26 30.51 -15.94
C GLN A 486 3.40 31.55 -15.90
N ARG A 487 4.54 31.24 -15.28
CA ARG A 487 5.73 32.12 -15.31
C ARG A 487 6.44 32.16 -16.67
N TYR A 488 6.10 31.23 -17.55
CA TYR A 488 6.70 31.05 -18.86
C TYR A 488 5.75 31.37 -20.03
N LEU A 489 4.44 31.52 -19.76
CA LEU A 489 3.40 31.90 -20.73
C LEU A 489 3.11 33.40 -20.61
#